data_AF-A0A832SWG3-F1
#
_entry.id   AF-A0A832SWG3-F1
#
_cell.length_a   1.000
_cell.length_b   1.000
_cell.length_c   1.000
_cell.angle_alpha   90.00
_cell.angle_beta   90.00
_cell.angle_gamma   90.00
#
_symmetry.space_group_name_H-M   'P 1'
#
loop_
_entity.id
_entity.type
_entity.pdbx_description
1 polymer ?
#
loop_
_entity_poly.entity_id
_entity_poly.type
_entity_poly.pdbx_seq_one_letter_code
_entity_poly.pdbx_strand_id
1 'polypeptide(L)'
;MRVIEAIRAELEPLNAEIKKALRPSEEALRKFVANQLYIVPHDLKALSAAMAKAREGDEYRFVKMLIDGDYQALQYLLELAEDVGIPFSWESVDPSAVAYTHFLSWLALHGTMGDLAVAMTVNLPVWGENCLALAKWARDRGYKRLRFLEMFAGPYAELENLAEGIAARYLDWGRYKFVARAIQRYELDFWRAISSF
;
A
#
# COMPACT_ATOMS: atom_id res chain seq x y z
N MET A 1 -14.65 -12.02 -17.02
CA MET A 1 -15.06 -11.33 -15.78
C MET A 1 -13.80 -10.77 -15.15
N ARG A 2 -13.81 -9.47 -14.80
CA ARG A 2 -12.68 -8.81 -14.15
C ARG A 2 -12.81 -8.98 -12.64
N VAL A 3 -11.89 -9.74 -12.05
CA VAL A 3 -11.90 -10.16 -10.66
C VAL A 3 -11.62 -8.96 -9.74
N ILE A 4 -10.60 -8.16 -10.07
CA ILE A 4 -10.20 -7.00 -9.25
C ILE A 4 -11.31 -5.94 -9.26
N GLU A 5 -11.87 -5.65 -10.43
CA GLU A 5 -13.00 -4.71 -10.55
C GLU A 5 -14.23 -5.15 -9.74
N ALA A 6 -14.60 -6.43 -9.80
CA ALA A 6 -15.72 -6.97 -9.04
C ALA A 6 -15.50 -6.84 -7.53
N ILE A 7 -14.29 -7.14 -7.04
CA ILE A 7 -13.93 -6.98 -5.62
C ILE A 7 -13.99 -5.51 -5.21
N ARG A 8 -13.45 -4.60 -6.02
CA ARG A 8 -13.49 -3.15 -5.72
C ARG A 8 -14.92 -2.63 -5.60
N ALA A 9 -15.83 -3.06 -6.48
CA ALA A 9 -17.23 -2.70 -6.39
C ALA A 9 -17.87 -3.11 -5.04
N GLU A 10 -17.50 -4.27 -4.49
CA GLU A 10 -17.96 -4.70 -3.15
C GLU A 10 -17.32 -3.91 -2.00
N LEU A 11 -16.15 -3.31 -2.21
CA LEU A 11 -15.40 -2.55 -1.21
C LEU A 11 -15.79 -1.06 -1.16
N GLU A 12 -16.59 -0.55 -2.10
CA GLU A 12 -16.92 0.87 -2.20
C GLU A 12 -17.37 1.55 -0.89
N PRO A 13 -18.23 0.93 -0.05
CA PRO A 13 -18.56 1.51 1.25
C PRO A 13 -17.34 1.73 2.15
N LEU A 14 -16.42 0.76 2.19
CA LEU A 14 -15.19 0.84 2.97
C LEU A 14 -14.19 1.83 2.34
N ASN A 15 -14.09 1.87 1.01
CA ASN A 15 -13.29 2.87 0.28
C ASN A 15 -13.73 4.29 0.65
N ALA A 16 -15.04 4.54 0.75
CA ALA A 16 -15.57 5.85 1.14
C ALA A 16 -15.24 6.23 2.59
N GLU A 17 -15.14 5.26 3.50
CA GLU A 17 -14.65 5.50 4.87
C GLU A 17 -13.17 5.85 4.88
N ILE A 18 -12.35 5.10 4.14
CA ILE A 18 -10.89 5.30 4.06
C ILE A 18 -10.55 6.71 3.54
N LYS A 19 -11.20 7.16 2.47
CA LYS A 19 -10.99 8.51 1.91
C LYS A 19 -11.26 9.64 2.90
N LYS A 20 -12.13 9.40 3.90
CA LYS A 20 -12.47 10.39 4.93
C LYS A 20 -11.64 10.26 6.20
N ALA A 21 -10.86 9.19 6.33
CA ALA A 21 -10.11 8.89 7.54
C ALA A 21 -8.89 9.81 7.70
N LEU A 22 -8.26 10.21 6.58
CA LEU A 22 -7.13 11.13 6.59
C LEU A 22 -7.57 12.53 7.06
N ARG A 23 -6.89 13.05 8.08
CA ARG A 23 -6.98 14.46 8.50
C ARG A 23 -5.60 15.09 8.40
N PRO A 24 -5.28 15.78 7.28
CA PRO A 24 -3.93 16.31 7.07
C PRO A 24 -3.53 17.34 8.14
N SER A 25 -2.39 17.09 8.77
CA SER A 25 -1.78 17.93 9.79
C SER A 25 -0.27 17.65 9.85
N GLU A 26 0.48 18.49 10.56
CA GLU A 26 1.91 18.27 10.76
C GLU A 26 2.18 16.98 11.53
N GLU A 27 1.38 16.73 12.56
CA GLU A 27 1.42 15.48 13.32
C GLU A 27 1.11 14.27 12.44
N ALA A 28 0.09 14.36 11.58
CA ALA A 28 -0.26 13.29 10.65
C ALA A 28 0.86 13.01 9.65
N LEU A 29 1.52 14.04 9.11
CA LEU A 29 2.68 13.87 8.22
C LEU A 29 3.85 13.21 8.97
N ARG A 30 4.15 13.63 10.20
CA ARG A 30 5.22 13.05 11.02
C ARG A 30 4.94 11.59 11.36
N LYS A 31 3.71 11.26 11.78
CA LYS A 31 3.26 9.88 12.05
C LYS A 31 3.26 9.03 10.79
N PHE A 32 2.85 9.58 9.65
CA PHE A 32 2.91 8.93 8.36
C PHE A 32 4.35 8.52 8.04
N VAL A 33 5.30 9.47 8.06
CA VAL A 33 6.72 9.20 7.78
C VAL A 33 7.31 8.18 8.75
N ALA A 34 7.06 8.34 10.05
CA ALA A 34 7.57 7.44 11.09
C ALA A 34 7.16 5.99 10.85
N ASN A 35 5.88 5.75 10.55
CA ASN A 35 5.39 4.40 10.26
C ASN A 35 5.86 3.89 8.90
N GLN A 36 5.94 4.75 7.88
CA GLN A 36 6.42 4.36 6.55
C GLN A 36 7.89 3.91 6.56
N LEU A 37 8.72 4.48 7.45
CA LEU A 37 10.10 4.03 7.67
C LEU A 37 10.20 2.59 8.20
N TYR A 38 9.14 2.07 8.81
CA TYR A 38 9.00 0.65 9.10
C TYR A 38 8.40 -0.10 7.91
N ILE A 39 7.29 0.37 7.35
CA ILE A 39 6.49 -0.33 6.32
C ILE A 39 7.32 -0.62 5.07
N VAL A 40 7.87 0.41 4.41
CA VAL A 40 8.44 0.28 3.06
C VAL A 40 9.62 -0.71 2.99
N PRO A 41 10.60 -0.69 3.92
CA PRO A 41 11.67 -1.69 3.89
C PRO A 41 11.18 -3.12 4.14
N HIS A 42 10.08 -3.32 4.86
CA HIS A 42 9.54 -4.64 5.16
C HIS A 42 8.63 -5.15 4.05
N ASP A 43 7.84 -4.28 3.43
CA ASP A 43 7.04 -4.59 2.25
C ASP A 43 7.95 -4.99 1.08
N LEU A 44 9.05 -4.26 0.85
CA LEU A 44 10.08 -4.62 -0.14
C LEU A 44 10.62 -6.06 0.08
N LYS A 45 10.90 -6.43 1.34
CA LYS A 45 11.37 -7.78 1.69
C LYS A 45 10.29 -8.83 1.48
N ALA A 46 9.05 -8.54 1.88
CA ALA A 46 7.92 -9.43 1.70
C ALA A 46 7.69 -9.71 0.21
N LEU A 47 7.66 -8.68 -0.64
CA LEU A 47 7.50 -8.82 -2.08
C LEU A 47 8.68 -9.58 -2.71
N SER A 48 9.91 -9.32 -2.25
CA SER A 48 11.09 -10.08 -2.68
C SER A 48 10.97 -11.56 -2.32
N ALA A 49 10.46 -11.90 -1.14
CA ALA A 49 10.20 -13.29 -0.75
C ALA A 49 9.09 -13.93 -1.60
N ALA A 50 8.07 -13.15 -1.98
CA ALA A 50 6.96 -13.65 -2.79
C ALA A 50 7.40 -14.07 -4.21
N MET A 51 8.50 -13.51 -4.74
CA MET A 51 9.08 -13.89 -6.04
C MET A 51 9.36 -15.40 -6.15
N ALA A 52 9.74 -16.05 -5.05
CA ALA A 52 10.01 -17.48 -5.03
C ALA A 52 8.78 -18.36 -5.38
N LYS A 53 7.57 -17.79 -5.31
CA LYS A 53 6.31 -18.49 -5.60
C LYS A 53 5.84 -18.31 -7.05
N ALA A 54 6.35 -17.29 -7.76
CA ALA A 54 5.99 -17.04 -9.14
C ALA A 54 6.48 -18.19 -10.03
N ARG A 55 5.62 -18.61 -10.96
CA ARG A 55 5.86 -19.73 -11.89
C ARG A 55 5.64 -19.35 -13.35
N GLU A 56 4.88 -18.28 -13.58
CA GLU A 56 4.46 -17.87 -14.91
C GLU A 56 5.04 -16.50 -15.30
N GLY A 57 5.17 -16.24 -16.59
CA GLY A 57 5.81 -15.01 -17.09
C GLY A 57 5.14 -13.72 -16.61
N ASP A 58 3.82 -13.72 -16.49
CA ASP A 58 3.03 -12.60 -15.97
C ASP A 58 3.20 -12.42 -14.46
N GLU A 59 3.31 -13.50 -13.70
CA GLU A 59 3.60 -13.49 -12.26
C GLU A 59 4.99 -12.91 -11.97
N TYR A 60 6.02 -13.35 -12.70
CA TYR A 60 7.37 -12.78 -12.56
C TYR A 60 7.38 -11.28 -12.84
N ARG A 61 6.70 -10.86 -13.92
CA ARG A 61 6.57 -9.45 -14.29
C ARG A 61 5.84 -8.65 -13.22
N PHE A 62 4.73 -9.17 -12.71
CA PHE A 62 3.93 -8.55 -11.66
C PHE A 62 4.73 -8.32 -10.39
N VAL A 63 5.38 -9.36 -9.85
CA VAL A 63 6.19 -9.23 -8.62
C VAL A 63 7.38 -8.31 -8.85
N LYS A 64 8.04 -8.38 -10.02
CA LYS A 64 9.16 -7.50 -10.33
C LYS A 64 8.73 -6.03 -10.33
N MET A 65 7.59 -5.70 -10.94
CA MET A 65 7.06 -4.33 -10.93
C MET A 65 6.82 -3.82 -9.51
N LEU A 66 6.28 -4.67 -8.62
CA LEU A 66 6.07 -4.31 -7.22
C LEU A 66 7.40 -4.09 -6.48
N ILE A 67 8.39 -4.98 -6.65
CA ILE A 67 9.72 -4.85 -6.04
C ILE A 67 10.42 -3.57 -6.50
N ASP A 68 10.42 -3.30 -7.81
CA ASP A 68 11.05 -2.10 -8.38
C ASP A 68 10.36 -0.83 -7.83
N GLY A 69 9.03 -0.85 -7.75
CA GLY A 69 8.23 0.25 -7.18
C GLY A 69 8.56 0.52 -5.72
N ASP A 70 8.60 -0.52 -4.87
CA ASP A 70 8.92 -0.39 -3.45
C ASP A 70 10.38 0.03 -3.22
N TYR A 71 11.31 -0.44 -4.06
CA TYR A 71 12.70 -0.01 -3.99
C TYR A 71 12.84 1.48 -4.31
N GLN A 72 12.11 1.98 -5.30
CA GLN A 72 12.04 3.41 -5.61
C GLN A 72 11.35 4.19 -4.48
N ALA A 73 10.25 3.65 -3.93
CA ALA A 73 9.52 4.23 -2.82
C ALA A 73 10.43 4.41 -1.60
N LEU A 74 11.29 3.43 -1.32
CA LEU A 74 12.27 3.52 -0.23
C LEU A 74 13.20 4.73 -0.40
N GLN A 75 13.70 5.00 -1.61
CA GLN A 75 14.57 6.14 -1.86
C GLN A 75 13.83 7.47 -1.60
N TYR A 76 12.62 7.60 -2.13
CA TYR A 76 11.81 8.81 -1.93
C TYR A 76 11.34 9.00 -0.49
N LEU A 77 11.11 7.91 0.24
CA LEU A 77 10.76 7.96 1.65
C LEU A 77 11.92 8.51 2.48
N LEU A 78 13.15 8.08 2.22
CA LEU A 78 14.33 8.60 2.92
C LEU A 78 14.51 10.09 2.64
N GLU A 79 14.32 10.52 1.40
CA GLU A 79 14.30 11.94 1.03
C GLU A 79 13.23 12.73 1.82
N LEU A 80 12.00 12.23 1.87
CA LEU A 80 10.89 12.85 2.62
C LEU A 80 11.19 12.88 4.14
N ALA A 81 11.74 11.81 4.69
CA ALA A 81 12.08 11.71 6.10
C ALA A 81 13.11 12.75 6.53
N GLU A 82 14.11 13.03 5.68
CA GLU A 82 15.06 14.12 5.87
C GLU A 82 14.39 15.50 5.84
N ASP A 83 13.46 15.74 4.91
CA ASP A 83 12.73 17.02 4.78
C ASP A 83 11.81 17.29 5.98
N VAL A 84 11.17 16.24 6.51
CA VAL A 84 10.31 16.32 7.69
C VAL A 84 11.11 16.30 8.99
N GLY A 85 12.38 15.85 8.96
CA GLY A 85 13.26 15.76 10.13
C GLY A 85 12.90 14.59 11.05
N ILE A 86 12.44 13.46 10.50
CA ILE A 86 12.06 12.26 11.26
C ILE A 86 13.03 11.12 10.96
N PRO A 87 13.90 10.71 11.91
CA PRO A 87 14.62 9.46 11.79
C PRO A 87 13.72 8.27 12.14
N PHE A 88 14.16 7.06 11.77
CA PHE A 88 13.51 5.84 12.24
C PHE A 88 13.68 5.67 13.76
N SER A 89 12.62 5.27 14.45
CA SER A 89 12.61 4.93 15.88
C SER A 89 11.56 3.86 16.14
N TRP A 90 11.91 2.84 16.93
CA TRP A 90 10.99 1.77 17.31
C TRP A 90 9.81 2.28 18.15
N GLU A 91 10.04 3.31 18.95
CA GLU A 91 9.05 3.97 19.79
C GLU A 91 7.98 4.73 18.98
N SER A 92 8.28 5.05 17.71
CA SER A 92 7.39 5.78 16.82
C SER A 92 6.48 4.89 15.96
N VAL A 93 6.70 3.57 16.00
CA VAL A 93 5.93 2.60 15.22
C VAL A 93 4.62 2.28 15.94
N ASP A 94 3.50 2.57 15.30
CA ASP A 94 2.16 2.19 15.77
C ASP A 94 1.80 0.80 15.21
N PRO A 95 1.58 -0.22 16.06
CA PRO A 95 1.17 -1.55 15.61
C PRO A 95 -0.08 -1.56 14.71
N SER A 96 -1.01 -0.63 14.93
CA SER A 96 -2.23 -0.48 14.13
C SER A 96 -1.92 0.03 12.73
N ALA A 97 -0.93 0.92 12.61
CA ALA A 97 -0.51 1.47 11.33
C ALA A 97 0.29 0.47 10.49
N VAL A 98 0.99 -0.47 11.12
CA VAL A 98 1.86 -1.43 10.41
C VAL A 98 1.22 -2.82 10.21
N ALA A 99 -0.04 -2.99 10.60
CA ALA A 99 -0.76 -4.26 10.49
C ALA A 99 -0.84 -4.77 9.03
N TYR A 100 -0.97 -3.86 8.06
CA TYR A 100 -0.93 -4.20 6.64
C TYR A 100 0.37 -4.93 6.30
N THR A 101 1.53 -4.37 6.67
CA THR A 101 2.87 -4.93 6.38
C THR A 101 3.04 -6.33 6.96
N HIS A 102 2.51 -6.59 8.16
CA HIS A 102 2.55 -7.91 8.76
C HIS A 102 1.69 -8.91 7.99
N PHE A 103 0.50 -8.50 7.56
CA PHE A 103 -0.36 -9.34 6.73
C PHE A 103 0.24 -9.59 5.35
N LEU A 104 0.85 -8.57 4.72
CA LEU A 104 1.57 -8.73 3.46
C LEU A 104 2.75 -9.70 3.60
N SER A 105 3.51 -9.61 4.69
CA SER A 105 4.60 -10.55 5.00
C SER A 105 4.08 -11.98 5.15
N TRP A 106 2.93 -12.15 5.80
CA TRP A 106 2.27 -13.46 5.89
C TRP A 106 1.80 -13.95 4.51
N LEU A 107 1.18 -13.10 3.70
CA LEU A 107 0.78 -13.44 2.32
C LEU A 107 1.99 -13.78 1.44
N ALA A 108 3.11 -13.09 1.61
CA ALA A 108 4.34 -13.37 0.88
C ALA A 108 4.83 -14.80 1.11
N LEU A 109 4.70 -15.34 2.32
CA LEU A 109 5.15 -16.69 2.66
C LEU A 109 4.07 -17.76 2.47
N HIS A 110 2.81 -17.43 2.78
CA HIS A 110 1.72 -18.41 2.90
C HIS A 110 0.58 -18.22 1.90
N GLY A 111 0.52 -17.07 1.23
CA GLY A 111 -0.48 -16.77 0.21
C GLY A 111 -0.11 -17.29 -1.17
N THR A 112 -1.12 -17.36 -2.04
CA THR A 112 -0.98 -17.62 -3.48
C THR A 112 -0.57 -16.35 -4.24
N MET A 113 -0.19 -16.50 -5.51
CA MET A 113 -0.01 -15.36 -6.41
C MET A 113 -1.31 -14.59 -6.65
N GLY A 114 -2.46 -15.27 -6.62
CA GLY A 114 -3.78 -14.64 -6.65
C GLY A 114 -4.07 -13.76 -5.44
N ASP A 115 -3.71 -14.22 -4.23
CA ASP A 115 -3.86 -13.42 -3.02
C ASP A 115 -3.02 -12.14 -3.10
N LEU A 116 -1.78 -12.26 -3.60
CA LEU A 116 -0.89 -11.11 -3.77
C LEU A 116 -1.43 -10.14 -4.84
N ALA A 117 -1.95 -10.67 -5.96
CA ALA A 117 -2.57 -9.87 -7.01
C ALA A 117 -3.74 -9.05 -6.46
N VAL A 118 -4.61 -9.66 -5.65
CA VAL A 118 -5.70 -8.96 -4.97
C VAL A 118 -5.17 -7.92 -3.98
N ALA A 119 -4.32 -8.35 -3.03
CA ALA A 119 -3.83 -7.48 -1.97
C ALA A 119 -3.10 -6.23 -2.48
N MET A 120 -2.30 -6.36 -3.54
CA MET A 120 -1.46 -5.27 -4.04
C MET A 120 -2.14 -4.38 -5.09
N THR A 121 -3.39 -4.63 -5.43
CA THR A 121 -4.10 -3.81 -6.44
C THR A 121 -5.39 -3.21 -5.94
N VAL A 122 -6.19 -3.89 -5.12
CA VAL A 122 -7.55 -3.42 -4.79
C VAL A 122 -7.57 -2.03 -4.16
N ASN A 123 -6.56 -1.67 -3.37
CA ASN A 123 -6.51 -0.44 -2.60
C ASN A 123 -5.81 0.75 -3.28
N LEU A 124 -5.04 0.51 -4.35
CA LEU A 124 -4.18 1.53 -4.98
C LEU A 124 -4.86 2.87 -5.25
N PRO A 125 -6.09 2.93 -5.82
CA PRO A 125 -6.73 4.23 -6.10
C PRO A 125 -7.04 5.03 -4.84
N VAL A 126 -7.45 4.34 -3.76
CA VAL A 126 -7.82 4.97 -2.49
C VAL A 126 -6.57 5.45 -1.75
N TRP A 127 -5.54 4.61 -1.69
CA TRP A 127 -4.24 4.95 -1.15
C TRP A 127 -3.64 6.18 -1.85
N GLY A 128 -3.62 6.17 -3.18
CA GLY A 128 -3.11 7.25 -4.00
C GLY A 128 -3.84 8.58 -3.77
N GLU A 129 -5.18 8.56 -3.65
CA GLU A 129 -5.98 9.76 -3.37
C GLU A 129 -5.61 10.39 -2.02
N ASN A 130 -5.50 9.58 -0.96
CA ASN A 130 -5.11 10.06 0.37
C ASN A 130 -3.64 10.55 0.41
N CYS A 131 -2.72 9.83 -0.24
CA CYS A 131 -1.33 10.29 -0.36
C CYS A 131 -1.23 11.63 -1.09
N LEU A 132 -1.98 11.84 -2.18
CA LEU A 132 -2.02 13.11 -2.88
C LEU A 132 -2.63 14.24 -2.04
N ALA A 133 -3.67 13.94 -1.24
CA ALA A 133 -4.24 14.90 -0.31
C ALA A 133 -3.23 15.34 0.76
N LEU A 134 -2.46 14.40 1.33
CA LEU A 134 -1.38 14.71 2.27
C LEU A 134 -0.23 15.47 1.59
N ALA A 135 0.15 15.10 0.35
CA ALA A 135 1.17 15.80 -0.43
C ALA A 135 0.78 17.26 -0.69
N LYS A 136 -0.48 17.49 -1.08
CA LYS A 136 -1.00 18.84 -1.28
C LYS A 136 -0.89 19.67 -0.01
N TRP A 137 -1.39 19.14 1.11
CA TRP A 137 -1.29 19.81 2.40
C TRP A 137 0.16 20.14 2.78
N ALA A 138 1.08 19.19 2.61
CA ALA A 138 2.50 19.38 2.93
C ALA A 138 3.15 20.44 2.03
N ARG A 139 2.84 20.44 0.73
CA ARG A 139 3.35 21.45 -0.21
C ARG A 139 2.93 22.86 0.19
N ASP A 140 1.67 23.03 0.60
CA ASP A 140 1.12 24.31 1.07
C ASP A 140 1.80 24.80 2.36
N ARG A 141 2.52 23.92 3.07
CA ARG A 141 3.35 24.23 4.26
C ARG A 141 4.85 24.33 3.98
N GLY A 142 5.27 24.22 2.72
CA GLY A 142 6.65 24.46 2.30
C GLY A 142 7.55 23.22 2.27
N TYR A 143 7.02 22.02 2.51
CA TYR A 143 7.75 20.77 2.27
C TYR A 143 8.01 20.58 0.77
N LYS A 144 9.19 20.05 0.42
CA LYS A 144 9.69 19.99 -0.96
C LYS A 144 9.88 18.58 -1.48
N ARG A 145 10.19 17.61 -0.61
CA ARG A 145 10.53 16.24 -1.01
C ARG A 145 9.33 15.30 -0.96
N LEU A 146 8.33 15.60 -1.79
CA LEU A 146 7.01 14.95 -1.74
C LEU A 146 6.83 13.77 -2.71
N ARG A 147 7.87 13.36 -3.44
CA ARG A 147 7.81 12.31 -4.47
C ARG A 147 7.27 10.99 -3.94
N PHE A 148 7.56 10.65 -2.68
CA PHE A 148 7.03 9.46 -2.04
C PHE A 148 5.50 9.46 -1.99
N LEU A 149 4.88 10.59 -1.67
CA LEU A 149 3.43 10.70 -1.64
C LEU A 149 2.83 10.75 -3.05
N GLU A 150 3.54 11.38 -3.99
CA GLU A 150 3.06 11.59 -5.36
C GLU A 150 3.15 10.34 -6.24
N MET A 151 4.10 9.43 -5.98
CA MET A 151 4.32 8.25 -6.84
C MET A 151 3.12 7.30 -6.89
N PHE A 152 2.25 7.36 -5.89
CA PHE A 152 1.06 6.52 -5.82
C PHE A 152 -0.11 7.05 -6.66
N ALA A 153 0.04 8.12 -7.44
CA ALA A 153 -1.04 8.71 -8.25
C ALA A 153 -1.48 7.89 -9.48
N GLY A 154 -0.79 6.77 -9.77
CA GLY A 154 -0.97 6.01 -11.00
C GLY A 154 -0.18 6.59 -12.18
N PRO A 155 -0.38 6.06 -13.40
CA PRO A 155 -1.40 5.09 -13.80
C PRO A 155 -1.15 3.66 -13.30
N TYR A 156 -2.21 2.91 -13.01
CA TYR A 156 -2.12 1.52 -12.53
C TYR A 156 -2.45 0.45 -13.58
N ALA A 157 -2.89 0.86 -14.78
CA ALA A 157 -3.53 -0.04 -15.76
C ALA A 157 -2.68 -1.27 -16.10
N GLU A 158 -1.37 -1.11 -16.23
CA GLU A 158 -0.46 -2.21 -16.51
C GLU A 158 -0.41 -3.25 -15.39
N LEU A 159 -0.26 -2.78 -14.14
CA LEU A 159 -0.21 -3.62 -12.96
C LEU A 159 -1.57 -4.32 -12.74
N GLU A 160 -2.67 -3.59 -12.93
CA GLU A 160 -4.03 -4.12 -12.83
C GLU A 160 -4.30 -5.19 -13.88
N ASN A 161 -3.87 -5.00 -15.13
CA ASN A 161 -4.07 -5.99 -16.19
C ASN A 161 -3.33 -7.31 -15.89
N LEU A 162 -2.13 -7.24 -15.31
CA LEU A 162 -1.42 -8.43 -14.82
C LEU A 162 -2.17 -9.09 -13.66
N ALA A 163 -2.59 -8.28 -12.67
CA ALA A 163 -3.31 -8.77 -11.51
C ALA A 163 -4.63 -9.47 -11.88
N GLU A 164 -5.35 -8.99 -12.88
CA GLU A 164 -6.57 -9.63 -13.37
C GLU A 164 -6.32 -11.04 -13.91
N GLY A 165 -5.27 -11.19 -14.74
CA GLY A 165 -4.88 -12.50 -15.28
C GLY A 165 -4.45 -13.47 -14.18
N ILE A 166 -3.64 -12.99 -13.23
CA ILE A 166 -3.16 -13.78 -12.09
C ILE A 166 -4.33 -14.16 -11.16
N ALA A 167 -5.17 -13.21 -10.76
CA ALA A 167 -6.31 -13.48 -9.90
C ALA A 167 -7.33 -14.43 -10.55
N ALA A 168 -7.54 -14.34 -11.87
CA ALA A 168 -8.39 -15.31 -12.58
C ALA A 168 -7.81 -16.73 -12.56
N ARG A 169 -6.48 -16.89 -12.64
CA ARG A 169 -5.80 -18.20 -12.60
C ARG A 169 -5.93 -18.90 -11.25
N TYR A 170 -5.91 -18.15 -10.16
CA TYR A 170 -5.95 -18.67 -8.78
C TYR A 170 -7.31 -18.45 -8.10
N LEU A 171 -8.38 -18.28 -8.89
CA LEU A 171 -9.63 -17.74 -8.40
C LEU A 171 -10.19 -18.50 -7.19
N ASP A 172 -10.29 -17.79 -6.07
CA ASP A 172 -11.01 -18.21 -4.87
C ASP A 172 -11.75 -17.01 -4.30
N TRP A 173 -13.04 -16.92 -4.60
CA TRP A 173 -13.87 -15.78 -4.18
C TRP A 173 -13.94 -15.60 -2.67
N GLY A 174 -14.02 -16.68 -1.91
CA GLY A 174 -14.12 -16.61 -0.44
C GLY A 174 -12.84 -16.02 0.14
N ARG A 175 -11.70 -16.53 -0.32
CA ARG A 175 -10.38 -16.07 0.09
C ARG A 175 -10.08 -14.65 -0.37
N TYR A 176 -10.42 -14.30 -1.62
CA TYR A 176 -10.18 -12.95 -2.15
C TYR A 176 -10.99 -11.88 -1.42
N LYS A 177 -12.26 -12.17 -1.10
CA LYS A 177 -13.08 -11.26 -0.30
C LYS A 177 -12.50 -11.05 1.09
N PHE A 178 -11.97 -12.10 1.71
CA PHE A 178 -11.27 -11.98 3.00
C PHE A 178 -10.01 -11.11 2.87
N VAL A 179 -9.11 -11.44 1.93
CA VAL A 179 -7.85 -10.71 1.72
C VAL A 179 -8.12 -9.23 1.44
N ALA A 180 -9.03 -8.94 0.52
CA ALA A 180 -9.31 -7.57 0.11
C ALA A 180 -9.93 -6.73 1.25
N ARG A 181 -10.84 -7.33 2.05
CA ARG A 181 -11.41 -6.67 3.23
C ARG A 181 -10.36 -6.46 4.33
N ALA A 182 -9.48 -7.43 4.56
CA ALA A 182 -8.41 -7.30 5.54
C ALA A 182 -7.47 -6.15 5.17
N ILE A 183 -7.01 -6.12 3.93
CA ILE A 183 -6.16 -5.06 3.38
C ILE A 183 -6.80 -3.68 3.53
N GLN A 184 -8.05 -3.52 3.09
CA GLN A 184 -8.74 -2.23 3.22
C GLN A 184 -9.01 -1.83 4.68
N ARG A 185 -9.24 -2.80 5.57
CA ARG A 185 -9.38 -2.50 7.00
C ARG A 185 -8.07 -2.04 7.60
N TYR A 186 -6.95 -2.67 7.27
CA TYR A 186 -5.64 -2.24 7.73
C TYR A 186 -5.26 -0.86 7.18
N GLU A 187 -5.62 -0.55 5.93
CA GLU A 187 -5.47 0.81 5.40
C GLU A 187 -6.31 1.82 6.17
N LEU A 188 -7.58 1.51 6.47
CA LEU A 188 -8.43 2.37 7.30
C LEU A 188 -7.81 2.62 8.69
N ASP A 189 -7.31 1.56 9.33
CA ASP A 189 -6.68 1.65 10.64
C ASP A 189 -5.36 2.45 10.59
N PHE A 190 -4.58 2.35 9.50
CA PHE A 190 -3.42 3.22 9.24
C PHE A 190 -3.81 4.69 9.19
N TRP A 191 -4.79 5.06 8.34
CA TRP A 191 -5.19 6.46 8.20
C TRP A 191 -5.75 7.02 9.50
N ARG A 192 -6.50 6.21 10.27
CA ARG A 192 -6.99 6.57 11.61
C ARG A 192 -5.84 6.77 12.60
N ALA A 193 -4.88 5.85 12.66
CA ALA A 193 -3.75 5.92 13.59
C ALA A 193 -2.95 7.23 13.41
N ILE A 194 -2.67 7.62 12.17
CA ILE A 194 -1.90 8.84 11.90
C ILE A 194 -2.75 10.12 12.05
N SER A 195 -4.07 10.04 11.91
CA SER A 195 -4.99 11.18 11.94
C SER A 195 -5.70 11.38 13.30
N SER A 196 -5.45 10.49 14.27
CA SER A 196 -6.03 10.56 15.61
C SER A 196 -5.35 11.66 16.43
N PHE A 197 -6.19 12.47 17.06
CA PHE A 197 -5.85 13.48 18.07
C PHE A 197 -6.25 12.95 19.45
#